data_AF-A0A2G8JW34-F1
#
_entry.id   AF-A0A2G8JW34-F1
#
_cell.length_a   1.000
_cell.length_b   1.000
_cell.length_c   1.000
_cell.angle_alpha   90.00
_cell.angle_beta   90.00
_cell.angle_gamma   90.00
#
_symmetry.space_group_name_H-M   'P 1'
#
loop_
_entity.id
_entity.type
_entity.pdbx_description
1 polymer ?
#
loop_
_entity_poly.entity_id
_entity_poly.type
_entity_poly.pdbx_seq_one_letter_code
_entity_poly.pdbx_strand_id
1 'polypeptide(L)'
;MKVIVLILLKLLAQRINFNYELNPIKSRIYGTDNGKGEWDGLIGELMNKKADLAVAPLTITYDREQVVDFSKPFMFLGITILYRVPEPQNPGVFSFLSPLAFDVWLYVVIAYLLVALSLFLLARFSPYECTIHTPVTPNTMRSRTSSVSSTASGSHSVD
;
A
#
# COMPACT_ATOMS: atom_id res chain seq x y z
N MET A 1 -25.60 20.49 7.05
CA MET A 1 -26.78 20.61 6.17
C MET A 1 -27.92 21.44 6.78
N LYS A 2 -28.41 21.12 7.99
CA LYS A 2 -29.50 21.88 8.66
C LYS A 2 -29.31 23.40 8.71
N VAL A 3 -28.11 23.88 9.03
CA VAL A 3 -27.82 25.34 9.15
C VAL A 3 -28.01 26.08 7.81
N ILE A 4 -27.53 25.51 6.70
CA ILE A 4 -27.60 26.12 5.36
C ILE A 4 -29.06 26.36 4.96
N VAL A 5 -29.89 25.35 5.20
CA VAL A 5 -31.31 25.36 4.81
C VAL A 5 -32.10 26.42 5.59
N LEU A 6 -31.83 26.57 6.89
CA LEU A 6 -32.47 27.59 7.73
C LEU A 6 -32.04 29.01 7.33
N ILE A 7 -30.76 29.21 7.00
CA ILE A 7 -30.27 30.50 6.52
C ILE A 7 -30.95 30.86 5.19
N LEU A 8 -31.06 29.90 4.27
CA LEU A 8 -31.74 30.11 2.99
C LEU A 8 -33.20 30.53 3.19
N LEU A 9 -33.95 29.82 4.04
CA LEU A 9 -35.35 30.17 4.35
C LEU A 9 -35.47 31.58 4.95
N LYS A 10 -34.58 31.94 5.90
CA LYS A 10 -34.58 33.27 6.49
C LYS A 10 -34.31 34.37 5.46
N LEU A 11 -33.37 34.14 4.54
CA LEU A 11 -33.06 35.08 3.46
C LEU A 11 -34.22 35.22 2.48
N LEU A 12 -34.90 34.12 2.14
CA LEU A 12 -36.10 34.14 1.29
C LEU A 12 -37.25 34.90 1.95
N ALA A 13 -37.49 34.64 3.24
CA ALA A 13 -38.50 35.35 4.02
C ALA A 13 -38.26 36.86 4.06
N GLN A 14 -37.00 37.29 4.23
CA GLN A 14 -36.64 38.71 4.21
C GLN A 14 -36.77 39.35 2.82
N ARG A 15 -36.50 38.61 1.74
CA ARG A 15 -36.57 39.12 0.35
C ARG A 15 -38.00 39.23 -0.17
N ILE A 16 -38.84 38.25 0.14
CA ILE A 16 -40.22 38.13 -0.35
C ILE A 16 -41.22 38.70 0.68
N ASN A 17 -40.77 38.96 1.90
CA ASN A 17 -41.53 39.52 3.01
C ASN A 17 -42.71 38.64 3.45
N PHE A 18 -42.44 37.35 3.72
CA PHE A 18 -43.41 36.43 4.31
C PHE A 18 -43.01 36.01 5.73
N ASN A 19 -44.02 35.66 6.53
CA ASN A 19 -43.82 35.07 7.85
C ASN A 19 -43.87 33.55 7.78
N TYR A 20 -43.14 32.86 8.64
CA TYR A 20 -43.08 31.40 8.66
C TYR A 20 -43.02 30.86 10.10
N GLU A 21 -43.57 29.67 10.28
CA GLU A 21 -43.44 28.89 11.51
C GLU A 21 -42.70 27.59 11.21
N LEU A 22 -41.72 27.24 12.06
CA LEU A 22 -40.95 26.02 11.88
C LEU A 22 -41.63 24.87 12.62
N ASN A 23 -42.28 23.98 11.87
CA ASN A 23 -42.83 22.74 12.40
C ASN A 23 -41.92 21.54 12.04
N PRO A 24 -41.11 21.02 12.98
CA PRO A 24 -40.28 19.86 12.71
C PRO A 24 -41.12 18.57 12.66
N ILE A 25 -41.00 17.84 11.55
CA ILE A 25 -41.68 16.55 11.41
C ILE A 25 -41.22 15.53 12.45
N LYS A 26 -42.19 14.79 12.99
CA LYS A 26 -41.96 13.71 13.97
C LYS A 26 -41.22 12.52 13.35
N SER A 27 -41.53 12.15 12.11
CA SER A 27 -41.13 10.88 11.50
C SER A 27 -39.72 10.85 10.88
N ARG A 28 -38.98 11.95 10.79
CA ARG A 28 -37.62 12.05 10.17
C ARG A 28 -37.45 11.41 8.79
N ILE A 29 -38.54 11.12 8.08
CA ILE A 29 -38.54 10.55 6.74
C ILE A 29 -39.00 11.60 5.73
N TYR A 30 -38.44 11.54 4.53
CA TYR A 30 -38.74 12.49 3.45
C TYR A 30 -40.09 12.23 2.79
N GLY A 31 -40.52 10.98 2.75
CA GLY A 31 -41.74 10.56 2.08
C GLY A 31 -41.47 9.48 1.06
N THR A 32 -42.24 8.42 1.19
CA THR A 32 -42.29 7.23 0.34
C THR A 32 -43.76 6.97 0.00
N ASP A 33 -44.02 6.62 -1.26
CA ASP A 33 -45.33 6.16 -1.68
C ASP A 33 -45.62 4.78 -1.10
N ASN A 34 -46.82 4.60 -0.55
CA ASN A 34 -47.30 3.30 -0.08
C ASN A 34 -47.91 2.43 -1.20
N GLY A 35 -47.84 2.89 -2.46
CA GLY A 35 -48.37 2.21 -3.64
C GLY A 35 -49.88 2.34 -3.82
N LYS A 36 -50.55 3.07 -2.92
CA LYS A 36 -51.98 3.42 -3.00
C LYS A 36 -52.19 4.91 -3.29
N GLY A 37 -51.11 5.64 -3.60
CA GLY A 37 -51.14 7.07 -3.81
C GLY A 37 -51.14 7.89 -2.52
N GLU A 38 -50.91 7.27 -1.36
CA GLU A 38 -50.67 8.01 -0.13
C GLU A 38 -49.16 8.05 0.16
N TRP A 39 -48.72 9.21 0.61
CA TRP A 39 -47.34 9.46 0.95
C TRP A 39 -47.18 9.69 2.45
N ASP A 40 -46.08 9.19 3.00
CA ASP A 40 -45.67 9.48 4.37
C ASP A 40 -44.67 10.65 4.44
N GLY A 41 -44.18 10.95 5.65
CA GLY A 41 -43.11 11.92 5.86
C GLY A 41 -43.41 13.35 5.42
N LEU A 42 -42.38 14.05 4.94
CA LEU A 42 -42.47 15.44 4.47
C LEU A 42 -43.47 15.58 3.32
N ILE A 43 -43.46 14.68 2.35
CA ILE A 43 -44.38 14.73 1.20
C ILE A 43 -45.81 14.51 1.66
N GLY A 44 -46.05 13.55 2.56
CA GLY A 44 -47.36 13.32 3.15
C GLY A 44 -47.92 14.54 3.88
N GLU A 45 -47.09 15.31 4.59
CA GLU A 45 -47.55 16.54 5.25
C GLU A 45 -47.91 17.65 4.25
N LEU A 46 -47.19 17.76 3.14
CA LEU A 46 -47.55 18.69 2.06
C LEU A 46 -48.85 18.29 1.37
N MET A 47 -49.00 17.02 0.99
CA MET A 47 -50.22 16.51 0.34
C MET A 47 -51.46 16.68 1.22
N ASN A 48 -51.31 16.44 2.52
CA ASN A 48 -52.37 16.60 3.50
C ASN A 48 -52.58 18.06 3.96
N LYS A 49 -51.89 19.04 3.35
CA LYS A 49 -51.94 20.47 3.69
C LYS A 49 -51.69 20.76 5.18
N LYS A 50 -50.86 19.94 5.83
CA LYS A 50 -50.38 20.17 7.20
C LYS A 50 -49.20 21.15 7.24
N ALA A 51 -48.50 21.27 6.13
CA ALA A 51 -47.45 22.26 5.90
C ALA A 51 -47.61 22.85 4.50
N ASP A 52 -47.31 24.15 4.35
CA ASP A 52 -47.35 24.83 3.06
C ASP A 52 -46.03 24.75 2.29
N LEU A 53 -44.92 24.57 3.01
CA LEU A 53 -43.58 24.52 2.43
C LEU A 53 -42.69 23.52 3.19
N ALA A 54 -42.05 22.61 2.47
CA ALA A 54 -41.05 21.71 3.02
C ALA A 54 -39.65 22.20 2.65
N VAL A 55 -38.88 22.63 3.66
CA VAL A 55 -37.50 23.08 3.47
C VAL A 55 -36.54 22.04 4.04
N ALA A 56 -36.06 21.15 3.17
CA ALA A 56 -35.21 20.03 3.54
C ALA A 56 -34.27 19.68 2.38
N PRO A 57 -33.17 18.94 2.63
CA PRO A 57 -32.36 18.35 1.57
C PRO A 57 -33.12 17.18 0.92
N LEU A 58 -34.09 17.52 0.08
CA LEU A 58 -34.99 16.59 -0.59
C LEU A 58 -34.56 16.44 -2.05
N THR A 59 -34.28 15.21 -2.46
CA THR A 59 -33.99 14.89 -3.87
C THR A 59 -35.28 14.94 -4.68
N ILE A 60 -35.25 15.70 -5.77
CA ILE A 60 -36.30 15.76 -6.78
C ILE A 60 -36.28 14.44 -7.56
N THR A 61 -37.40 13.73 -7.55
CA THR A 61 -37.60 12.48 -8.30
C THR A 61 -38.95 12.54 -9.02
N TYR A 62 -39.10 11.76 -10.10
CA TYR A 62 -40.30 11.74 -10.92
C TYR A 62 -41.58 11.43 -10.11
N ASP A 63 -41.54 10.42 -9.24
CA ASP A 63 -42.72 10.04 -8.43
C ASP A 63 -43.14 11.15 -7.46
N ARG A 64 -42.18 11.92 -6.95
CA ARG A 64 -42.45 13.02 -6.02
C ARG A 64 -43.00 14.23 -6.74
N GLU A 65 -42.47 14.54 -7.92
CA GLU A 65 -42.91 15.67 -8.75
C GLU A 65 -44.36 15.52 -9.25
N GLN A 66 -44.88 14.29 -9.32
CA GLN A 66 -46.28 14.02 -9.66
C GLN A 66 -47.26 14.42 -8.55
N VAL A 67 -46.82 14.51 -7.30
CA VAL A 67 -47.69 14.78 -6.13
C VAL A 67 -47.43 16.11 -5.44
N VAL A 68 -46.22 16.67 -5.61
CA VAL A 68 -45.84 17.98 -5.07
C VAL A 68 -45.01 18.76 -6.08
N ASP A 69 -45.18 20.08 -6.10
CA ASP A 69 -44.41 20.97 -6.95
C ASP A 69 -43.04 21.27 -6.34
N PHE A 70 -41.99 21.13 -7.15
CA PHE A 70 -40.63 21.50 -6.77
C PHE A 70 -40.21 22.83 -7.38
N SER A 71 -39.37 23.57 -6.66
CA SER A 71 -38.63 24.70 -7.22
C SER A 71 -37.40 24.21 -7.99
N LYS A 72 -36.72 25.13 -8.68
CA LYS A 72 -35.43 24.81 -9.32
C LYS A 72 -34.41 24.41 -8.25
N PRO A 73 -33.59 23.36 -8.51
CA PRO A 73 -32.61 22.90 -7.54
C PRO A 73 -31.64 24.02 -7.19
N PHE A 74 -31.46 24.28 -5.88
CA PHE A 74 -30.50 25.28 -5.38
C PHE A 74 -29.07 24.73 -5.26
N MET A 75 -28.91 23.41 -5.32
CA MET A 75 -27.63 22.72 -5.24
C MET A 75 -27.67 21.45 -6.09
N PHE A 76 -26.63 21.25 -6.89
CA PHE A 76 -26.42 20.01 -7.62
C PHE A 76 -25.53 19.09 -6.77
N LEU A 77 -26.07 17.94 -6.35
CA LEU A 77 -25.28 16.87 -5.73
C LEU A 77 -25.20 15.70 -6.71
N GLY A 78 -23.99 15.20 -6.94
CA GLY A 78 -23.76 13.92 -7.62
C GLY A 78 -23.69 12.78 -6.61
N ILE A 79 -24.01 11.57 -7.06
CA ILE A 79 -23.71 10.34 -6.31
C ILE A 79 -22.18 10.21 -6.27
N THR A 80 -21.61 10.22 -5.08
CA THR A 80 -20.16 10.05 -4.87
C THR A 80 -19.94 8.92 -3.90
N ILE A 81 -18.97 8.05 -4.19
CA ILE A 81 -18.55 6.99 -3.28
C ILE A 81 -17.57 7.59 -2.28
N LEU A 82 -17.95 7.55 -1.01
CA LEU A 82 -17.05 7.87 0.09
C LEU A 82 -16.37 6.59 0.55
N TYR A 83 -15.04 6.52 0.45
CA TYR A 83 -14.25 5.41 0.99
C TYR A 83 -13.27 5.91 2.05
N ARG A 84 -13.03 5.08 3.06
CA ARG A 84 -11.99 5.35 4.07
C ARG A 84 -10.64 5.22 3.40
N VAL A 85 -9.79 6.24 3.54
CA VAL A 85 -8.38 6.14 3.12
C VAL A 85 -7.74 4.98 3.90
N PRO A 86 -7.17 3.98 3.22
CA PRO A 86 -6.50 2.88 3.91
C PRO A 86 -5.34 3.43 4.73
N GLU A 87 -5.18 2.94 5.95
CA GLU A 87 -4.05 3.33 6.78
C GLU A 87 -2.75 2.84 6.10
N PRO A 88 -1.72 3.69 6.00
CA PRO A 88 -0.45 3.27 5.44
C PRO A 88 0.11 2.15 6.32
N GLN A 89 0.22 0.95 5.75
CA GLN A 89 0.92 -0.14 6.41
C GLN A 89 2.39 0.24 6.48
N ASN A 90 2.93 0.44 7.68
CA ASN A 90 4.35 0.69 7.86
C ASN A 90 5.10 -0.55 7.36
N PRO A 91 5.95 -0.43 6.32
CA PRO A 91 6.76 -1.56 5.89
C PRO A 91 7.70 -1.90 7.04
N GLY A 92 7.46 -3.02 7.70
CA GLY A 92 8.36 -3.51 8.74
C GLY A 92 9.77 -3.71 8.17
N VAL A 93 10.78 -3.68 9.02
CA VAL A 93 12.20 -3.88 8.63
C VAL A 93 12.45 -5.21 7.89
N PHE A 94 11.52 -6.15 7.97
CA PHE A 94 11.53 -7.44 7.28
C PHE A 94 10.68 -7.47 5.99
N SER A 95 10.18 -6.33 5.49
CA SER A 95 9.43 -6.26 4.23
C SER A 95 10.26 -6.76 3.04
N PHE A 96 11.59 -6.62 3.10
CA PHE A 96 12.50 -7.20 2.10
C PHE A 96 12.52 -8.74 2.09
N LEU A 97 12.14 -9.38 3.20
CA LEU A 97 12.00 -10.85 3.30
C LEU A 97 10.61 -11.34 2.89
N SER A 98 9.60 -10.45 2.86
CA SER A 98 8.23 -10.78 2.45
C SER A 98 8.06 -11.42 1.05
N PRO A 99 8.87 -11.10 0.01
CA PRO A 99 8.73 -11.77 -1.28
C PRO A 99 9.20 -13.24 -1.26
N LEU A 100 9.90 -13.68 -0.20
CA LEU A 100 10.35 -15.05 -0.05
C LEU A 100 9.55 -15.78 1.03
N ALA A 101 8.84 -16.85 0.65
CA ALA A 101 8.06 -17.66 1.58
C ALA A 101 8.94 -18.29 2.67
N PHE A 102 8.37 -18.47 3.87
CA PHE A 102 9.05 -19.11 5.01
C PHE A 102 9.59 -20.51 4.67
N ASP A 103 8.92 -21.24 3.79
CA ASP A 103 9.34 -22.56 3.34
C ASP A 103 10.69 -22.52 2.61
N VAL A 104 10.94 -21.48 1.81
CA VAL A 104 12.22 -21.33 1.09
C VAL A 104 13.34 -21.00 2.06
N TRP A 105 13.06 -20.19 3.09
CA TRP A 105 14.01 -19.96 4.18
C TRP A 105 14.39 -21.25 4.89
N LEU A 106 13.43 -22.13 5.15
CA LEU A 106 13.69 -23.44 5.72
C LEU A 106 14.56 -24.31 4.80
N TYR A 107 14.29 -24.33 3.49
CA TYR A 107 15.12 -25.05 2.52
C TYR A 107 16.56 -24.51 2.48
N VAL A 108 16.77 -23.19 2.58
CA VAL A 108 18.12 -22.60 2.64
C VAL A 108 18.90 -23.10 3.86
N VAL A 109 18.26 -23.15 5.03
CA VAL A 109 18.89 -23.66 6.26
C VAL A 109 19.21 -25.15 6.14
N ILE A 110 18.28 -25.96 5.62
CA ILE A 110 18.50 -27.40 5.44
C ILE A 110 19.62 -27.65 4.42
N ALA A 111 19.63 -26.94 3.29
CA ALA A 111 20.68 -27.05 2.28
C ALA A 111 22.06 -26.68 2.87
N TYR A 112 22.14 -25.62 3.66
CA TYR A 112 23.37 -25.24 4.35
C TYR A 112 23.88 -26.35 5.28
N LEU A 113 23.00 -26.97 6.08
CA LEU A 113 23.36 -28.10 6.95
C LEU A 113 23.81 -29.33 6.16
N LEU A 114 23.15 -29.65 5.04
CA LEU A 114 23.53 -30.79 4.19
C LEU A 114 24.90 -30.59 3.54
N VAL A 115 25.20 -29.38 3.05
CA VAL A 115 26.52 -29.06 2.47
C VAL A 115 27.59 -29.15 3.56
N ALA A 116 27.35 -28.58 4.74
CA ALA A 116 28.27 -28.67 5.87
C ALA A 116 28.53 -30.12 6.29
N LEU A 117 27.47 -30.95 6.35
CA LEU A 117 27.59 -32.38 6.65
C LEU A 117 28.39 -33.12 5.57
N SER A 118 28.12 -32.82 4.29
CA SER A 118 28.85 -33.43 3.16
C SER A 118 30.33 -33.11 3.22
N LEU A 119 30.69 -31.84 3.48
CA LEU A 119 32.08 -31.42 3.68
C LEU A 119 32.71 -32.10 4.91
N PHE A 120 31.97 -32.26 6.01
CA PHE A 120 32.46 -32.94 7.21
C PHE A 120 32.77 -34.43 6.93
N LEU A 121 31.87 -35.12 6.21
CA LEU A 121 32.10 -36.50 5.80
C LEU A 121 33.28 -36.61 4.83
N LEU A 122 33.36 -35.73 3.83
CA LEU A 122 34.51 -35.68 2.92
C LEU A 122 35.82 -35.42 3.66
N ALA A 123 35.85 -34.50 4.62
CA ALA A 123 37.03 -34.27 5.46
C ALA A 123 37.40 -35.50 6.31
N ARG A 124 36.41 -36.26 6.79
CA ARG A 124 36.64 -37.48 7.56
C ARG A 124 37.08 -38.67 6.70
N PHE A 125 36.55 -38.78 5.47
CA PHE A 125 36.84 -39.82 4.48
C PHE A 125 37.94 -39.44 3.49
N SER A 126 38.54 -38.25 3.62
CA SER A 126 39.77 -37.86 2.94
C SER A 126 40.96 -38.04 3.88
N PRO A 127 41.48 -39.27 4.05
CA PRO A 127 42.79 -39.50 4.65
C PRO A 127 43.88 -39.29 3.58
N TYR A 128 43.83 -38.20 2.80
CA TYR A 128 44.81 -37.97 1.72
C TYR A 128 45.76 -36.80 1.96
N GLU A 129 45.89 -36.34 3.21
CA GLU A 129 47.01 -35.49 3.64
C GLU A 129 47.81 -36.08 4.80
N CYS A 130 47.59 -37.35 5.15
CA CYS A 130 48.45 -38.03 6.11
C CYS A 130 49.50 -38.87 5.37
N THR A 131 50.76 -38.39 5.40
CA THR A 131 52.03 -38.98 4.90
C THR A 131 52.33 -38.64 3.43
N ILE A 132 53.43 -37.96 3.05
CA ILE A 132 54.83 -38.31 3.31
C ILE A 132 55.72 -37.06 3.48
N HIS A 133 56.42 -36.98 4.62
CA HIS A 133 57.69 -36.26 4.75
C HIS A 133 58.73 -36.90 3.82
N THR A 134 59.35 -36.14 2.92
CA THR A 134 60.72 -36.43 2.52
C THR A 134 61.57 -35.18 2.73
N PRO A 135 62.49 -35.14 3.71
CA PRO A 135 63.55 -34.15 3.74
C PRO A 135 64.47 -34.43 2.56
N VAL A 136 64.50 -33.53 1.57
CA VAL A 136 65.52 -33.58 0.53
C VAL A 136 66.78 -32.96 1.11
N THR A 137 67.67 -33.80 1.64
CA THR A 137 69.11 -33.49 1.72
C THR A 137 69.86 -34.49 0.85
N PRO A 138 70.62 -34.01 -0.13
CA PRO A 138 71.88 -34.65 -0.44
C PRO A 138 72.95 -33.60 -0.74
N ASN A 139 73.76 -33.31 0.29
CA ASN A 139 75.19 -33.17 0.07
C ASN A 139 75.69 -34.45 -0.62
N THR A 140 76.14 -34.33 -1.88
CA THR A 140 77.18 -35.15 -2.56
C THR A 140 76.88 -35.24 -4.07
N MET A 141 77.16 -34.14 -4.78
CA MET A 141 77.73 -34.21 -6.14
C MET A 141 78.83 -33.15 -6.17
N ARG A 142 80.01 -33.47 -5.60
CA ARG A 142 81.13 -34.06 -6.34
C ARG A 142 81.54 -33.17 -7.51
N SER A 143 82.43 -32.23 -7.18
CA SER A 143 83.72 -32.06 -7.86
C SER A 143 83.80 -32.64 -9.28
N ARG A 144 83.56 -31.77 -10.27
CA ARG A 144 84.03 -31.81 -11.67
C ARG A 144 83.20 -30.76 -12.41
N THR A 145 83.60 -29.50 -12.37
CA THR A 145 84.50 -28.94 -13.39
C THR A 145 85.32 -27.80 -12.76
N SER A 146 86.57 -28.04 -12.37
CA SER A 146 87.75 -27.58 -13.11
C SER A 146 87.54 -26.18 -13.73
N SER A 147 88.06 -25.11 -13.13
CA SER A 147 89.42 -24.63 -13.41
C SER A 147 89.76 -24.67 -14.90
N VAL A 148 89.19 -23.76 -15.68
CA VAL A 148 89.66 -23.15 -16.96
C VAL A 148 88.53 -22.16 -17.28
N SER A 149 88.63 -20.85 -17.10
CA SER A 149 89.51 -19.95 -17.86
C SER A 149 89.64 -18.60 -17.12
N SER A 150 90.83 -18.32 -16.60
CA SER A 150 91.34 -16.95 -16.58
C SER A 150 92.18 -16.74 -17.83
N THR A 151 92.15 -15.50 -18.34
CA THR A 151 93.07 -14.84 -19.28
C THR A 151 92.62 -14.63 -20.73
N ALA A 152 92.89 -13.38 -21.15
CA ALA A 152 92.87 -12.77 -22.50
C ALA A 152 91.49 -12.28 -23.02
N SER A 153 91.29 -11.06 -23.50
CA SER A 153 92.17 -9.90 -23.76
C SER A 153 91.34 -8.72 -24.30
N GLY A 154 91.76 -7.48 -24.01
CA GLY A 154 91.49 -6.21 -24.75
C GLY A 154 90.06 -5.63 -24.71
N SER A 155 89.79 -4.33 -24.71
CA SER A 155 90.58 -3.12 -25.03
C SER A 155 89.74 -1.86 -24.75
N HIS A 156 90.41 -0.75 -24.35
CA HIS A 156 90.11 0.71 -24.46
C HIS A 156 90.52 1.42 -23.15
N SER A 157 91.68 2.08 -23.04
CA SER A 157 92.16 3.34 -23.65
C SER A 157 91.50 4.59 -23.05
N VAL A 158 92.25 5.33 -22.22
CA VAL A 158 92.77 6.70 -22.47
C VAL A 158 91.71 7.78 -22.19
N ASP A 159 91.77 8.35 -20.98
CA ASP A 159 91.97 9.79 -20.68
C ASP A 159 92.11 9.98 -19.15
#